data_AF-A0A1C7Z8N5-F1
#
_entry.id   AF-A0A1C7Z8N5-F1
#
_cell.length_a   1.000
_cell.length_b   1.000
_cell.length_c   1.000
_cell.angle_alpha   90.00
_cell.angle_beta   90.00
_cell.angle_gamma   90.00
#
_symmetry.space_group_name_H-M   'P 1'
#
loop_
_entity.id
_entity.type
_entity.pdbx_description
1 polymer ?
#
loop_
_entity_poly.entity_id
_entity_poly.type
_entity_poly.pdbx_seq_one_letter_code
_entity_poly.pdbx_strand_id
1 'polypeptide(L)'
;MSFLRKDAKYQDLGLKKTNGFVLKPNDFIDKNEKEISTLCFYPIDAWTDTRNTAGCADNSLTTDRAEKICQTAGIKTAEQWLADYRGVAGDHKKQCGFEIKDRPDDADAFWQGIRARKLIQNDKDAIQTQTEIRVPTWGQNEDAVLPILAFIYTPRTGMDSGLEKARDDQKRYFQKTGKWVPVIRVDLPTSNSADARFTYNESDQHRAAPTPKVENECKSYIASATWQQREDPFIKGQPWSLLITPTECGRKMTKKQQSAAYAELFSKYGSDPRWQPDNGSMERQFTCHMEWSGDDNGKKIYTRDKPTWNLEPSRPVASWDETFKQGCNPY
;
A
#
# COMPACT_ATOMS: atom_id res chain seq x y z
N MET A 1 -11.92 -3.16 -10.30
CA MET A 1 -11.42 -2.60 -9.03
C MET A 1 -10.63 -1.34 -9.38
N SER A 2 -10.20 -0.53 -8.40
CA SER A 2 -9.41 0.69 -8.66
C SER A 2 -8.09 0.66 -7.89
N PHE A 3 -7.10 1.39 -8.39
CA PHE A 3 -5.79 1.55 -7.76
C PHE A 3 -5.53 3.03 -7.44
N LEU A 4 -5.36 3.35 -6.15
CA LEU A 4 -5.15 4.71 -5.65
C LEU A 4 -3.69 4.88 -5.22
N ARG A 5 -3.03 5.92 -5.73
CA ARG A 5 -1.65 6.29 -5.33
C ARG A 5 -1.49 7.81 -5.37
N LYS A 6 -0.43 8.34 -4.75
CA LYS A 6 -0.15 9.80 -4.73
C LYS A 6 -0.03 10.44 -6.12
N ASP A 7 0.27 9.66 -7.15
CA ASP A 7 0.36 10.09 -8.55
C ASP A 7 -0.78 9.58 -9.44
N ALA A 8 -1.76 8.89 -8.85
CA ALA A 8 -2.97 8.38 -9.50
C ALA A 8 -4.19 8.60 -8.58
N LYS A 9 -4.68 9.84 -8.53
CA LYS A 9 -5.73 10.31 -7.62
C LYS A 9 -7.11 10.34 -8.29
N TYR A 10 -8.18 10.19 -7.50
CA TYR A 10 -9.57 10.36 -7.92
C TYR A 10 -10.47 10.71 -6.71
N GLN A 11 -11.56 11.43 -6.96
CA GLN A 11 -12.35 12.09 -5.90
C GLN A 11 -13.49 11.27 -5.29
N ASP A 12 -13.90 10.16 -5.93
CA ASP A 12 -14.92 9.27 -5.40
C ASP A 12 -14.67 7.81 -5.80
N LEU A 13 -15.38 6.87 -5.19
CA LEU A 13 -15.37 5.47 -5.61
C LEU A 13 -16.19 5.31 -6.91
N GLY A 14 -15.81 4.32 -7.72
CA GLY A 14 -16.49 3.98 -8.97
C GLY A 14 -18.00 3.85 -8.79
N LEU A 15 -18.77 4.27 -9.80
CA LEU A 15 -20.24 4.33 -9.76
C LEU A 15 -20.79 5.11 -8.54
N LYS A 16 -20.03 6.08 -8.03
CA LYS A 16 -20.39 6.91 -6.87
C LYS A 16 -20.73 6.09 -5.61
N LYS A 17 -20.18 4.89 -5.48
CA LYS A 17 -20.36 4.04 -4.29
C LYS A 17 -19.77 4.75 -3.06
N THR A 18 -20.23 4.33 -1.88
CA THR A 18 -19.85 4.92 -0.59
C THR A 18 -19.13 3.94 0.35
N ASN A 19 -19.00 2.68 -0.06
CA ASN A 19 -18.27 1.63 0.66
C ASN A 19 -17.64 0.63 -0.33
N GLY A 20 -16.73 -0.18 0.19
CA GLY A 20 -16.06 -1.26 -0.54
C GLY A 20 -15.08 -1.99 0.37
N PHE A 21 -14.09 -2.65 -0.23
CA PHE A 21 -13.01 -3.31 0.49
C PHE A 21 -11.66 -3.06 -0.20
N VAL A 22 -10.59 -3.28 0.56
CA VAL A 22 -9.21 -3.20 0.09
C VAL A 22 -8.61 -4.59 0.17
N LEU A 23 -7.86 -4.99 -0.85
CA LEU A 23 -7.07 -6.22 -0.85
C LEU A 23 -5.66 -5.93 -0.33
N LYS A 24 -5.09 -6.87 0.43
CA LYS A 24 -3.66 -6.84 0.76
C LYS A 24 -2.86 -7.01 -0.55
N PRO A 25 -1.72 -6.32 -0.71
CA PRO A 25 -0.78 -6.66 -1.77
C PRO A 25 -0.25 -8.09 -1.58
N ASN A 26 0.03 -8.80 -2.68
CA ASN A 26 0.44 -10.21 -2.64
C ASN A 26 1.69 -10.44 -1.77
N ASP A 27 2.59 -9.46 -1.66
CA ASP A 27 3.79 -9.54 -0.80
C ASP A 27 3.48 -9.62 0.71
N PHE A 28 2.26 -9.29 1.12
CA PHE A 28 1.84 -9.19 2.53
C PHE A 28 0.70 -10.14 2.89
N ILE A 29 0.35 -11.09 2.03
CA ILE A 29 -0.72 -12.05 2.33
C ILE A 29 -0.21 -13.12 3.31
N ASP A 30 -1.13 -13.66 4.11
CA ASP A 30 -0.82 -14.78 5.00
C ASP A 30 -0.69 -16.09 4.21
N LYS A 31 0.00 -17.10 4.77
CA LYS A 31 0.21 -18.41 4.10
C LYS A 31 -1.08 -19.14 3.68
N ASN A 32 -2.20 -18.81 4.31
CA ASN A 32 -3.52 -19.39 4.05
C ASN A 32 -4.42 -18.47 3.21
N GLU A 33 -3.88 -17.38 2.68
CA GLU A 33 -4.57 -16.47 1.78
C GLU A 33 -4.15 -16.72 0.33
N LYS A 34 -5.06 -16.40 -0.59
CA LYS A 34 -4.93 -16.60 -2.02
C LYS A 34 -4.31 -15.35 -2.63
N GLU A 35 -3.25 -15.53 -3.42
CA GLU A 35 -2.72 -14.49 -4.28
C GLU A 35 -3.78 -14.03 -5.29
N ILE A 36 -3.89 -12.71 -5.47
CA ILE A 36 -4.82 -12.12 -6.43
C ILE A 36 -4.05 -11.81 -7.71
N SER A 37 -4.38 -12.52 -8.78
CA SER A 37 -3.87 -12.19 -10.11
C SER A 37 -4.45 -10.84 -10.58
N THR A 38 -3.62 -10.05 -11.23
CA THR A 38 -4.00 -8.81 -11.91
C THR A 38 -3.95 -9.06 -13.42
N LEU A 39 -5.01 -8.71 -14.14
CA LEU A 39 -5.18 -9.05 -15.55
C LEU A 39 -4.68 -7.93 -16.46
N CYS A 40 -5.29 -6.76 -16.29
CA CYS A 40 -4.96 -5.56 -17.04
C CYS A 40 -5.27 -4.32 -16.21
N PHE A 41 -4.62 -3.22 -16.58
CA PHE A 41 -4.78 -1.92 -15.97
C PHE A 41 -5.17 -0.86 -17.01
N TYR A 42 -6.16 -0.05 -16.66
CA TYR A 42 -6.63 1.10 -17.40
C TYR A 42 -6.36 2.38 -16.61
N PRO A 43 -5.74 3.40 -17.24
CA PRO A 43 -5.51 4.69 -16.58
C PRO A 43 -6.80 5.41 -16.17
N ILE A 44 -7.92 5.14 -16.84
CA ILE A 44 -9.27 5.69 -16.58
C ILE A 44 -10.27 4.53 -16.65
N ASP A 45 -11.35 4.55 -15.87
CA ASP A 45 -12.48 3.60 -15.98
C ASP A 45 -12.82 3.33 -17.45
N ALA A 46 -12.92 2.06 -17.80
CA ALA A 46 -12.94 1.63 -19.19
C ALA A 46 -14.21 0.88 -19.55
N TRP A 47 -15.26 0.93 -18.72
CA TRP A 47 -16.53 0.22 -18.94
C TRP A 47 -16.30 -1.29 -19.12
N THR A 48 -15.52 -1.87 -18.23
CA THR A 48 -15.01 -3.24 -18.41
C THR A 48 -16.06 -4.33 -18.20
N ASP A 49 -17.27 -3.98 -17.77
CA ASP A 49 -18.44 -4.86 -17.71
C ASP A 49 -18.97 -5.22 -19.11
N THR A 50 -18.69 -4.39 -20.12
CA THR A 50 -19.08 -4.59 -21.52
C THR A 50 -17.92 -4.99 -22.42
N ARG A 51 -16.78 -5.37 -21.82
CA ARG A 51 -15.58 -5.80 -22.54
C ARG A 51 -15.39 -7.31 -22.52
N ASN A 52 -14.86 -7.86 -23.59
CA ASN A 52 -14.46 -9.26 -23.65
C ASN A 52 -13.10 -9.50 -22.93
N THR A 53 -12.60 -10.75 -22.96
CA THR A 53 -11.29 -11.11 -22.39
C THR A 53 -11.14 -10.68 -20.93
N ALA A 54 -12.13 -11.07 -20.10
CA ALA A 54 -12.24 -10.69 -18.69
C ALA A 54 -12.21 -9.16 -18.41
N GLY A 55 -12.57 -8.36 -19.42
CA GLY A 55 -12.63 -6.92 -19.36
C GLY A 55 -11.41 -6.19 -19.92
N CYS A 56 -10.48 -6.88 -20.60
CA CYS A 56 -9.16 -6.34 -20.97
C CYS A 56 -8.99 -5.95 -22.45
N ALA A 57 -9.97 -6.24 -23.30
CA ALA A 57 -9.87 -5.95 -24.73
C ALA A 57 -11.15 -5.27 -25.24
N ASP A 58 -11.73 -5.80 -26.31
CA ASP A 58 -12.76 -5.16 -27.11
C ASP A 58 -14.03 -4.82 -26.32
N ASN A 59 -14.59 -3.63 -26.52
CA ASN A 59 -15.85 -3.20 -25.89
C ASN A 59 -17.03 -3.42 -26.83
N SER A 60 -18.04 -4.19 -26.43
CA SER A 60 -19.18 -4.51 -27.29
C SER A 60 -20.08 -3.32 -27.65
N LEU A 61 -19.87 -2.14 -27.04
CA LEU A 61 -20.62 -0.91 -27.29
C LEU A 61 -19.92 0.04 -28.28
N THR A 62 -18.73 -0.31 -28.78
CA THR A 62 -18.04 0.40 -29.85
C THR A 62 -18.35 -0.29 -31.18
N THR A 63 -18.77 0.47 -32.19
CA THR A 63 -19.21 -0.09 -33.49
C THR A 63 -18.29 0.28 -34.65
N ASP A 64 -17.40 1.24 -34.44
CA ASP A 64 -16.51 1.81 -35.44
C ASP A 64 -15.04 1.38 -35.30
N ARG A 65 -14.70 0.66 -34.21
CA ARG A 65 -13.39 0.05 -34.01
C ARG A 65 -13.51 -1.18 -33.11
N ALA A 66 -12.50 -2.04 -33.14
CA ALA A 66 -12.32 -3.06 -32.12
C ALA A 66 -11.14 -2.67 -31.22
N GLU A 67 -11.36 -2.58 -29.91
CA GLU A 67 -10.29 -2.28 -28.97
C GLU A 67 -9.39 -3.49 -28.76
N LYS A 68 -8.08 -3.23 -28.70
CA LYS A 68 -7.06 -4.25 -28.40
C LYS A 68 -6.41 -3.95 -27.07
N ILE A 69 -5.78 -4.97 -26.49
CA ILE A 69 -4.76 -4.79 -25.46
C ILE A 69 -3.68 -3.85 -26.02
N CYS A 70 -3.19 -2.91 -25.20
CA CYS A 70 -2.25 -1.87 -25.63
C CYS A 70 -1.03 -2.47 -26.34
N GLN A 71 -0.42 -3.50 -25.75
CA GLN A 71 0.77 -4.14 -26.30
C GLN A 71 0.52 -4.75 -27.69
N THR A 72 -0.65 -5.34 -27.92
CA THR A 72 -1.06 -5.89 -29.23
C THR A 72 -1.39 -4.79 -30.25
N ALA A 73 -1.77 -3.61 -29.78
CA ALA A 73 -1.95 -2.41 -30.62
C ALA A 73 -0.62 -1.69 -30.94
N GLY A 74 0.52 -2.16 -30.42
CA GLY A 74 1.81 -1.47 -30.54
C GLY A 74 1.98 -0.28 -29.59
N ILE A 75 1.07 -0.11 -28.63
CA ILE A 75 1.08 0.92 -27.59
C ILE A 75 1.79 0.33 -26.36
N LYS A 76 2.99 0.82 -26.08
CA LYS A 76 3.83 0.35 -24.97
C LYS A 76 4.16 1.46 -23.97
N THR A 77 3.99 2.73 -24.34
CA THR A 77 4.32 3.85 -23.45
C THR A 77 3.10 4.69 -23.09
N ALA A 78 3.22 5.43 -21.99
CA ALA A 78 2.23 6.40 -21.55
C ALA A 78 1.89 7.45 -22.63
N GLU A 79 2.90 7.91 -23.38
CA GLU A 79 2.75 8.91 -24.44
C GLU A 79 1.98 8.34 -25.64
N GLN A 80 2.26 7.09 -26.01
CA GLN A 80 1.52 6.38 -27.07
C GLN A 80 0.05 6.16 -26.66
N TRP A 81 -0.18 5.78 -25.39
CA TRP A 81 -1.53 5.67 -24.86
C TRP A 81 -2.27 7.00 -24.88
N LEU A 82 -1.61 8.09 -24.48
CA LEU A 82 -2.20 9.43 -24.52
C LEU A 82 -2.59 9.81 -25.95
N ALA A 83 -1.72 9.56 -26.93
CA ALA A 83 -2.01 9.84 -28.33
C ALA A 83 -3.23 9.05 -28.85
N ASP A 84 -3.32 7.73 -28.57
CA ASP A 84 -4.49 6.92 -28.94
C ASP A 84 -5.76 7.40 -28.23
N TYR A 85 -5.70 7.64 -26.92
CA TYR A 85 -6.84 8.11 -26.12
C TYR A 85 -7.39 9.45 -26.60
N ARG A 86 -6.50 10.39 -26.96
CA ARG A 86 -6.92 11.68 -27.56
C ARG A 86 -7.45 11.52 -28.98
N GLY A 87 -6.91 10.58 -29.75
CA GLY A 87 -7.40 10.26 -31.09
C GLY A 87 -8.86 9.80 -31.10
N VAL A 88 -9.33 9.21 -30.00
CA VAL A 88 -10.74 8.85 -29.79
C VAL A 88 -11.50 9.83 -28.89
N ALA A 89 -11.03 11.08 -28.83
CA ALA A 89 -11.66 12.17 -28.06
C ALA A 89 -11.87 11.86 -26.57
N GLY A 90 -11.02 11.02 -25.98
CA GLY A 90 -11.15 10.61 -24.58
C GLY A 90 -12.32 9.66 -24.32
N ASP A 91 -12.79 8.91 -25.31
CA ASP A 91 -13.84 7.91 -25.08
C ASP A 91 -13.30 6.73 -24.25
N HIS A 92 -13.82 6.60 -23.03
CA HIS A 92 -13.49 5.57 -22.04
C HIS A 92 -13.63 4.14 -22.59
N LYS A 93 -14.58 3.92 -23.49
CA LYS A 93 -14.85 2.61 -24.12
C LYS A 93 -13.78 2.29 -25.17
N LYS A 94 -13.16 3.30 -25.76
CA LYS A 94 -12.23 3.16 -26.88
C LYS A 94 -10.75 3.11 -26.46
N GLN A 95 -10.42 3.38 -25.20
CA GLN A 95 -9.05 3.27 -24.72
C GLN A 95 -8.57 1.79 -24.71
N CYS A 96 -7.28 1.57 -24.96
CA CYS A 96 -6.65 0.28 -24.70
C CYS A 96 -6.30 0.11 -23.22
N GLY A 97 -6.24 -1.15 -22.75
CA GLY A 97 -5.76 -1.52 -21.42
C GLY A 97 -4.36 -2.15 -21.49
N PHE A 98 -3.51 -1.85 -20.51
CA PHE A 98 -2.20 -2.48 -20.37
C PHE A 98 -2.38 -3.88 -19.79
N GLU A 99 -2.03 -4.93 -20.53
CA GLU A 99 -1.99 -6.29 -19.98
C GLU A 99 -0.81 -6.41 -19.01
N ILE A 100 -1.06 -6.97 -17.83
CA ILE A 100 -0.11 -7.08 -16.72
C ILE A 100 -0.09 -8.49 -16.09
N LYS A 101 -0.70 -9.47 -16.77
CA LYS A 101 -0.73 -10.87 -16.32
C LYS A 101 0.34 -11.71 -17.01
N ASP A 102 1.20 -12.35 -16.22
CA ASP A 102 2.14 -13.38 -16.68
C ASP A 102 3.06 -12.92 -17.83
N ARG A 103 3.46 -11.64 -17.82
CA ARG A 103 4.32 -11.04 -18.85
C ARG A 103 5.70 -10.71 -18.29
N PRO A 104 6.79 -10.82 -19.08
CA PRO A 104 8.12 -10.39 -18.65
C PRO A 104 8.23 -8.89 -18.35
N ASP A 105 7.35 -8.07 -18.94
CA ASP A 105 7.30 -6.62 -18.83
C ASP A 105 6.12 -6.10 -17.99
N ASP A 106 5.50 -6.94 -17.16
CA ASP A 106 4.29 -6.61 -16.40
C ASP A 106 4.42 -5.37 -15.49
N ALA A 107 5.54 -5.24 -14.77
CA ALA A 107 5.83 -4.11 -13.90
C ALA A 107 6.00 -2.80 -14.70
N ASP A 108 6.68 -2.85 -15.85
CA ASP A 108 6.80 -1.69 -16.73
C ASP A 108 5.43 -1.37 -17.35
N ALA A 109 4.69 -2.34 -17.86
CA ALA A 109 3.35 -2.13 -18.43
C ALA A 109 2.39 -1.46 -17.43
N PHE A 110 2.35 -1.95 -16.18
CA PHE A 110 1.58 -1.31 -15.11
C PHE A 110 2.06 0.12 -14.86
N TRP A 111 3.38 0.32 -14.77
CA TRP A 111 3.98 1.62 -14.57
C TRP A 111 3.68 2.61 -15.71
N GLN A 112 3.69 2.17 -16.97
CA GLN A 112 3.29 2.99 -18.12
C GLN A 112 1.82 3.41 -18.03
N GLY A 113 0.95 2.53 -17.50
CA GLY A 113 -0.42 2.88 -17.15
C GLY A 113 -0.50 3.99 -16.09
N ILE A 114 0.30 3.92 -15.02
CA ILE A 114 0.31 5.00 -14.02
C ILE A 114 0.91 6.28 -14.60
N ARG A 115 1.96 6.19 -15.42
CA ARG A 115 2.50 7.34 -16.14
C ARG A 115 1.45 7.98 -17.05
N ALA A 116 0.64 7.18 -17.75
CA ALA A 116 -0.47 7.68 -18.56
C ALA A 116 -1.46 8.47 -17.69
N ARG A 117 -1.83 7.94 -16.52
CA ARG A 117 -2.66 8.65 -15.53
C ARG A 117 -2.03 9.97 -15.09
N LYS A 118 -0.70 10.00 -14.90
CA LYS A 118 0.04 11.21 -14.55
C LYS A 118 0.05 12.25 -15.68
N LEU A 119 0.16 11.83 -16.94
CA LEU A 119 0.13 12.72 -18.10
C LEU A 119 -1.21 13.45 -18.24
N ILE A 120 -2.31 12.77 -17.92
CA ILE A 120 -3.66 13.37 -17.94
C ILE A 120 -4.06 14.01 -16.62
N GLN A 121 -3.18 14.14 -15.62
CA GLN A 121 -3.57 14.61 -14.27
C GLN A 121 -4.34 15.93 -14.27
N ASN A 122 -4.04 16.84 -15.20
CA ASN A 122 -4.68 18.16 -15.29
C ASN A 122 -6.01 18.13 -16.07
N ASP A 123 -6.36 17.00 -16.67
CA ASP A 123 -7.69 16.79 -17.21
C ASP A 123 -8.70 16.66 -16.09
N LYS A 124 -9.88 17.24 -16.31
CA LYS A 124 -11.02 17.04 -15.43
C LYS A 124 -11.33 15.55 -15.22
N ASP A 125 -11.23 14.76 -16.27
CA ASP A 125 -11.53 13.32 -16.23
C ASP A 125 -10.62 12.55 -15.26
N ALA A 126 -9.35 12.94 -15.15
CA ALA A 126 -8.38 12.27 -14.30
C ALA A 126 -8.59 12.48 -12.79
N ILE A 127 -9.40 13.44 -12.34
CA ILE A 127 -9.81 13.51 -10.93
C ILE A 127 -11.23 12.96 -10.72
N GLN A 128 -12.07 12.99 -11.76
CA GLN A 128 -13.48 12.61 -11.69
C GLN A 128 -13.74 11.13 -11.93
N THR A 129 -12.81 10.45 -12.59
CA THR A 129 -12.96 9.05 -12.99
C THR A 129 -11.82 8.22 -12.40
N GLN A 130 -12.13 7.06 -11.84
CA GLN A 130 -11.17 6.20 -11.16
C GLN A 130 -10.18 5.59 -12.16
N THR A 131 -9.05 5.08 -11.66
CA THR A 131 -8.30 4.06 -12.42
C THR A 131 -9.08 2.74 -12.36
N GLU A 132 -8.79 1.84 -13.29
CA GLU A 132 -9.42 0.53 -13.29
C GLU A 132 -8.40 -0.60 -13.45
N ILE A 133 -8.41 -1.54 -12.49
CA ILE A 133 -7.64 -2.77 -12.54
C ILE A 133 -8.61 -3.96 -12.57
N ARG A 134 -8.36 -4.88 -13.51
CA ARG A 134 -9.09 -6.12 -13.65
C ARG A 134 -8.41 -7.23 -12.88
N VAL A 135 -9.20 -7.98 -12.13
CA VAL A 135 -8.79 -9.18 -11.41
C VAL A 135 -9.75 -10.31 -11.79
N PRO A 136 -9.34 -11.58 -11.75
CA PRO A 136 -10.23 -12.70 -12.01
C PRO A 136 -11.43 -12.71 -11.04
N THR A 137 -12.54 -13.25 -11.51
CA THR A 137 -13.65 -13.63 -10.62
C THR A 137 -13.19 -14.78 -9.71
N TRP A 138 -13.36 -14.63 -8.41
CA TRP A 138 -13.15 -15.68 -7.42
C TRP A 138 -14.42 -16.51 -7.20
N GLY A 139 -14.25 -17.71 -6.63
CA GLY A 139 -15.36 -18.62 -6.35
C GLY A 139 -16.29 -18.09 -5.24
N GLN A 140 -17.55 -18.53 -5.24
CA GLN A 140 -18.58 -18.10 -4.28
C GLN A 140 -18.28 -18.43 -2.80
N ASN A 141 -17.35 -19.36 -2.56
CA ASN A 141 -16.97 -19.84 -1.22
C ASN A 141 -15.49 -19.61 -0.91
N GLU A 142 -14.87 -18.62 -1.55
CA GLU A 142 -13.45 -18.28 -1.34
C GLU A 142 -13.23 -17.18 -0.28
N ASP A 143 -14.28 -16.69 0.40
CA ASP A 143 -14.19 -15.55 1.33
C ASP A 143 -13.08 -15.71 2.37
N ALA A 144 -12.92 -16.92 2.92
CA ALA A 144 -11.92 -17.19 3.96
C ALA A 144 -10.48 -17.16 3.44
N VAL A 145 -10.26 -17.32 2.14
CA VAL A 145 -8.91 -17.27 1.52
C VAL A 145 -8.65 -15.94 0.82
N LEU A 146 -9.64 -15.09 0.60
CA LEU A 146 -9.41 -13.77 0.02
C LEU A 146 -8.57 -12.91 0.98
N PRO A 147 -7.53 -12.21 0.48
CA PRO A 147 -6.68 -11.36 1.28
C PRO A 147 -7.33 -9.99 1.51
N ILE A 148 -8.51 -9.98 2.15
CA ILE A 148 -9.19 -8.73 2.50
C ILE A 148 -8.38 -8.03 3.60
N LEU A 149 -7.92 -6.81 3.33
CA LEU A 149 -7.18 -5.99 4.29
C LEU A 149 -8.13 -5.18 5.18
N ALA A 150 -9.16 -4.58 4.59
CA ALA A 150 -10.10 -3.72 5.29
C ALA A 150 -11.41 -3.59 4.51
N PHE A 151 -12.51 -3.32 5.22
CA PHE A 151 -13.68 -2.70 4.63
C PHE A 151 -13.50 -1.19 4.71
N ILE A 152 -13.96 -0.47 3.69
CA ILE A 152 -13.80 0.98 3.59
C ILE A 152 -15.12 1.67 3.39
N TYR A 153 -15.20 2.91 3.86
CA TYR A 153 -16.27 3.83 3.50
C TYR A 153 -15.73 5.22 3.22
N THR A 154 -16.44 5.98 2.38
CA THR A 154 -16.15 7.39 2.11
C THR A 154 -17.26 8.26 2.69
N PRO A 155 -16.95 9.24 3.56
CA PRO A 155 -17.95 10.15 4.08
C PRO A 155 -18.46 11.06 2.95
N ARG A 156 -19.78 11.13 2.77
CA ARG A 156 -20.43 12.03 1.81
C ARG A 156 -21.57 12.75 2.50
N THR A 157 -21.53 14.08 2.48
CA THR A 157 -22.58 14.93 3.05
C THR A 157 -23.93 14.57 2.45
N GLY A 158 -24.93 14.31 3.30
CA GLY A 158 -26.29 13.97 2.87
C GLY A 158 -26.49 12.51 2.44
N MET A 159 -25.54 11.60 2.70
CA MET A 159 -25.69 10.17 2.41
C MET A 159 -25.37 9.28 3.62
N ASP A 160 -26.40 8.83 4.33
CA ASP A 160 -26.28 7.93 5.50
C ASP A 160 -26.16 6.45 5.12
N SER A 161 -25.13 6.02 4.40
CA SER A 161 -24.97 4.56 4.19
C SER A 161 -23.58 3.99 4.05
N GLY A 162 -22.54 4.80 3.82
CA GLY A 162 -21.19 4.25 3.64
C GLY A 162 -20.72 3.47 4.87
N LEU A 163 -20.79 4.10 6.04
CA LEU A 163 -20.36 3.49 7.30
C LEU A 163 -21.19 2.26 7.68
N GLU A 164 -22.52 2.34 7.63
CA GLU A 164 -23.38 1.19 7.96
C GLU A 164 -23.17 0.02 7.00
N LYS A 165 -23.02 0.26 5.69
CA LYS A 165 -22.71 -0.81 4.74
C LYS A 165 -21.35 -1.45 5.01
N ALA A 166 -20.31 -0.66 5.30
CA ALA A 166 -19.00 -1.19 5.63
C ALA A 166 -19.01 -1.99 6.96
N ARG A 167 -19.79 -1.54 7.96
CA ARG A 167 -20.04 -2.28 9.21
C ARG A 167 -20.75 -3.60 8.95
N ASP A 168 -21.77 -3.60 8.08
CA ASP A 168 -22.48 -4.81 7.69
C ASP A 168 -21.57 -5.78 6.92
N ASP A 169 -20.71 -5.27 6.03
CA ASP A 169 -19.71 -6.08 5.32
C ASP A 169 -18.72 -6.72 6.32
N GLN A 170 -18.20 -5.94 7.27
CA GLN A 170 -17.33 -6.44 8.35
C GLN A 170 -18.02 -7.53 9.18
N LYS A 171 -19.26 -7.29 9.61
CA LYS A 171 -20.06 -8.27 10.37
C LYS A 171 -20.21 -9.57 9.59
N ARG A 172 -20.68 -9.51 8.33
CA ARG A 172 -20.94 -10.70 7.51
C ARG A 172 -19.65 -11.48 7.25
N TYR A 173 -18.55 -10.79 6.95
CA TYR A 173 -17.26 -11.41 6.73
C TYR A 173 -16.74 -12.11 8.00
N PHE A 174 -16.80 -11.43 9.16
CA PHE A 174 -16.40 -12.02 10.44
C PHE A 174 -17.25 -13.24 10.80
N GLN A 175 -18.57 -13.17 10.65
CA GLN A 175 -19.47 -14.30 10.91
C GLN A 175 -19.23 -15.50 9.99
N LYS A 176 -18.86 -15.24 8.72
CA LYS A 176 -18.60 -16.29 7.73
C LYS A 176 -17.23 -16.93 7.86
N THR A 177 -16.21 -16.17 8.26
CA THR A 177 -14.80 -16.60 8.18
C THR A 177 -14.08 -16.69 9.53
N GLY A 178 -14.62 -16.06 10.58
CA GLY A 178 -13.93 -15.85 11.85
C GLY A 178 -12.78 -14.84 11.78
N LYS A 179 -12.46 -14.29 10.60
CA LYS A 179 -11.38 -13.32 10.41
C LYS A 179 -11.90 -11.91 10.70
N TRP A 180 -11.21 -11.20 11.60
CA TRP A 180 -11.46 -9.79 11.84
C TRP A 180 -10.64 -8.92 10.88
N VAL A 181 -11.28 -7.97 10.22
CA VAL A 181 -10.65 -6.93 9.39
C VAL A 181 -11.29 -5.57 9.75
N PRO A 182 -10.53 -4.48 9.78
CA PRO A 182 -11.05 -3.18 10.22
C PRO A 182 -11.98 -2.54 9.19
N VAL A 183 -12.90 -1.71 9.69
CA VAL A 183 -13.58 -0.67 8.92
C VAL A 183 -12.70 0.59 8.95
N ILE A 184 -12.36 1.12 7.78
CA ILE A 184 -11.49 2.29 7.61
C ILE A 184 -12.25 3.39 6.88
N ARG A 185 -12.25 4.59 7.46
CA ARG A 185 -12.71 5.80 6.77
C ARG A 185 -11.69 6.19 5.71
N VAL A 186 -12.16 6.48 4.51
CA VAL A 186 -11.35 6.98 3.40
C VAL A 186 -11.86 8.36 2.98
N ASP A 187 -11.11 9.40 3.29
CA ASP A 187 -11.32 10.73 2.72
C ASP A 187 -10.57 10.78 1.38
N LEU A 188 -11.30 10.69 0.27
CA LEU A 188 -10.72 10.76 -1.08
C LEU A 188 -10.33 12.20 -1.44
N PRO A 189 -9.28 12.37 -2.27
CA PRO A 189 -8.77 13.69 -2.63
C PRO A 189 -9.77 14.47 -3.50
N THR A 190 -10.05 15.72 -3.15
CA THR A 190 -10.95 16.59 -3.94
C THR A 190 -10.23 17.30 -5.09
N SER A 191 -8.90 17.21 -5.14
CA SER A 191 -8.03 17.80 -6.17
C SER A 191 -6.70 17.06 -6.23
N ASN A 192 -5.87 17.36 -7.24
CA ASN A 192 -4.52 16.80 -7.33
C ASN A 192 -3.55 17.27 -6.23
N SER A 193 -3.85 18.41 -5.58
CA SER A 193 -3.04 18.92 -4.46
C SER A 193 -3.39 18.27 -3.12
N ALA A 194 -4.55 17.63 -3.00
CA ALA A 194 -4.95 16.90 -1.80
C ALA A 194 -4.52 15.43 -1.88
N ASP A 195 -4.04 14.86 -0.78
CA ASP A 195 -3.79 13.42 -0.66
C ASP A 195 -5.01 12.72 -0.06
N ALA A 196 -5.20 11.44 -0.42
CA ALA A 196 -6.18 10.59 0.25
C ALA A 196 -5.77 10.38 1.72
N ARG A 197 -6.74 10.35 2.62
CA ARG A 197 -6.51 10.05 4.04
C ARG A 197 -7.30 8.83 4.47
N PHE A 198 -6.62 7.93 5.18
CA PHE A 198 -7.18 6.73 5.76
C PHE A 198 -7.23 6.92 7.27
N THR A 199 -8.37 6.66 7.90
CA THR A 199 -8.55 6.85 9.34
C THR A 199 -9.25 5.63 9.93
N TYR A 200 -8.61 5.03 10.92
CA TYR A 200 -9.23 4.04 11.78
C TYR A 200 -9.91 4.76 12.94
N ASN A 201 -11.20 4.48 13.14
CA ASN A 201 -11.91 4.86 14.37
C ASN A 201 -12.47 3.60 15.00
N GLU A 202 -12.23 3.43 16.30
CA GLU A 202 -12.77 2.29 17.05
C GLU A 202 -14.31 2.29 17.04
N SER A 203 -14.92 3.48 17.10
CA SER A 203 -16.36 3.62 17.00
C SER A 203 -16.94 3.15 15.67
N ASP A 204 -16.14 3.09 14.59
CA ASP A 204 -16.61 2.69 13.27
C ASP A 204 -16.76 1.16 13.15
N GLN A 205 -16.19 0.38 14.07
CA GLN A 205 -16.24 -1.07 14.03
C GLN A 205 -17.61 -1.61 14.45
N HIS A 206 -18.06 -2.68 13.81
CA HIS A 206 -19.32 -3.33 14.14
C HIS A 206 -19.18 -4.17 15.42
N ARG A 207 -20.09 -4.02 16.39
CA ARG A 207 -20.03 -4.68 17.71
C ARG A 207 -19.99 -6.21 17.66
N ALA A 208 -20.62 -6.82 16.65
CA ALA A 208 -20.60 -8.28 16.44
C ALA A 208 -19.31 -8.81 15.77
N ALA A 209 -18.38 -7.93 15.41
CA ALA A 209 -17.02 -8.28 14.99
C ALA A 209 -16.05 -7.62 15.99
N PRO A 210 -15.95 -8.14 17.23
CA PRO A 210 -15.21 -7.49 18.29
C PRO A 210 -13.74 -7.31 17.91
N THR A 211 -13.24 -6.09 18.09
CA THR A 211 -11.84 -5.74 17.83
C THR A 211 -10.92 -6.69 18.60
N PRO A 212 -9.97 -7.37 17.93
CA PRO A 212 -9.02 -8.24 18.57
C PRO A 212 -8.19 -7.47 19.61
N LYS A 213 -8.02 -8.06 20.78
CA LYS A 213 -7.07 -7.52 21.76
C LYS A 213 -5.65 -7.73 21.24
N VAL A 214 -4.91 -6.64 21.09
CA VAL A 214 -3.50 -6.69 20.72
C VAL A 214 -2.68 -6.79 22.00
N GLU A 215 -1.81 -7.79 22.09
CA GLU A 215 -0.85 -7.88 23.18
C GLU A 215 0.08 -6.67 23.15
N ASN A 216 0.30 -6.03 24.31
CA ASN A 216 1.10 -4.79 24.41
C ASN A 216 0.58 -3.67 23.47
N GLU A 217 -0.70 -3.33 23.58
CA GLU A 217 -1.34 -2.28 22.77
C GLU A 217 -0.69 -0.90 23.02
N CYS A 218 0.27 -0.53 22.18
CA CYS A 218 0.95 0.75 22.27
C CYS A 218 0.19 1.84 21.51
N LYS A 219 -0.11 2.95 22.20
CA LYS A 219 -0.61 4.17 21.54
C LYS A 219 0.42 4.77 20.56
N SER A 220 1.70 4.56 20.83
CA SER A 220 2.83 4.96 19.98
C SER A 220 4.07 4.17 20.39
N TYR A 221 4.85 3.74 19.40
CA TYR A 221 6.10 3.01 19.58
C TYR A 221 7.30 3.94 19.69
N ILE A 222 7.27 5.11 19.03
CA ILE A 222 8.40 6.05 18.91
C ILE A 222 8.11 7.35 19.67
N ALA A 223 8.88 7.60 20.74
CA ALA A 223 8.78 8.82 21.52
C ALA A 223 9.38 10.03 20.77
N SER A 224 10.57 9.84 20.19
CA SER A 224 11.25 10.84 19.36
C SER A 224 12.31 10.20 18.46
N ALA A 225 12.74 10.93 17.43
CA ALA A 225 13.94 10.61 16.68
C ALA A 225 14.66 11.89 16.23
N THR A 226 15.99 11.88 16.23
CA THR A 226 16.82 13.02 15.83
C THR A 226 17.96 12.58 14.92
N TRP A 227 18.23 13.37 13.89
CA TRP A 227 19.38 13.15 13.00
C TRP A 227 20.64 13.76 13.60
N GLN A 228 21.71 12.99 13.66
CA GLN A 228 23.02 13.44 14.11
C GLN A 228 24.12 12.82 13.24
N GLN A 229 25.16 13.60 12.94
CA GLN A 229 26.41 13.07 12.42
C GLN A 229 27.25 12.55 13.57
N ARG A 230 27.73 11.31 13.46
CA ARG A 230 28.48 10.65 14.52
C ARG A 230 29.59 9.81 13.95
N GLU A 231 30.66 9.61 14.71
CA GLU A 231 31.67 8.64 14.35
C GLU A 231 31.06 7.24 14.29
N ASP A 232 31.44 6.50 13.25
CA ASP A 232 31.09 5.11 13.06
C ASP A 232 32.38 4.28 12.90
N PRO A 233 32.49 3.10 13.52
CA PRO A 233 33.69 2.27 13.43
C PRO A 233 34.02 1.80 12.00
N PHE A 234 33.03 1.74 11.10
CA PHE A 234 33.16 1.13 9.78
C PHE A 234 32.92 2.14 8.64
N ILE A 235 32.09 3.16 8.86
CA ILE A 235 31.76 4.19 7.86
C ILE A 235 32.57 5.46 8.14
N LYS A 236 33.41 5.86 7.18
CA LYS A 236 34.23 7.07 7.27
C LYS A 236 33.38 8.34 7.13
N GLY A 237 33.83 9.44 7.74
CA GLY A 237 33.30 10.78 7.47
C GLY A 237 32.08 11.19 8.28
N GLN A 238 31.87 10.57 9.45
CA GLN A 238 30.76 10.86 10.37
C GLN A 238 29.39 10.79 9.67
N PRO A 239 28.94 9.58 9.28
CA PRO A 239 27.68 9.42 8.57
C PRO A 239 26.50 9.99 9.37
N TRP A 240 25.44 10.35 8.66
CA TRP A 240 24.15 10.64 9.28
C TRP A 240 23.59 9.39 9.95
N SER A 241 23.13 9.55 11.18
CA SER A 241 22.48 8.51 11.97
C SER A 241 21.17 9.06 12.54
N LEU A 242 20.11 8.28 12.45
CA LEU A 242 18.82 8.56 13.08
C LEU A 242 18.82 7.93 14.47
N LEU A 243 18.89 8.78 15.49
CA LEU A 243 18.84 8.37 16.89
C LEU A 243 17.38 8.30 17.33
N ILE A 244 16.88 7.09 17.52
CA ILE A 244 15.50 6.79 17.88
C ILE A 244 15.39 6.58 19.37
N THR A 245 14.43 7.26 20.01
CA THR A 245 14.01 6.98 21.38
C THR A 245 12.65 6.28 21.36
N PRO A 246 12.58 4.97 21.66
CA PRO A 246 11.32 4.26 21.78
C PRO A 246 10.54 4.69 23.04
N THR A 247 9.22 4.59 23.00
CA THR A 247 8.39 4.70 24.22
C THR A 247 8.61 3.48 25.13
N GLU A 248 8.22 3.57 26.40
CA GLU A 248 8.27 2.41 27.32
C GLU A 248 7.46 1.22 26.79
N CYS A 249 6.31 1.48 26.16
CA CYS A 249 5.53 0.44 25.50
C CYS A 249 6.24 -0.10 24.25
N GLY A 250 6.83 0.78 23.45
CA GLY A 250 7.58 0.42 22.25
C GLY A 250 8.73 -0.54 22.53
N ARG A 251 9.45 -0.37 23.64
CA ARG A 251 10.50 -1.30 24.07
C ARG A 251 10.00 -2.73 24.31
N LYS A 252 8.71 -2.89 24.61
CA LYS A 252 8.05 -4.16 24.89
C LYS A 252 7.30 -4.73 23.67
N MET A 253 7.43 -4.10 22.49
CA MET A 253 6.72 -4.55 21.30
C MET A 253 7.07 -6.01 20.94
N THR A 254 6.06 -6.76 20.53
CA THR A 254 6.22 -8.14 20.05
C THR A 254 6.72 -8.15 18.61
N LYS A 255 7.17 -9.32 18.11
CA LYS A 255 7.55 -9.50 16.70
C LYS A 255 6.47 -9.06 15.72
N LYS A 256 5.19 -9.30 16.07
CA LYS A 256 4.04 -8.92 15.24
C LYS A 256 3.83 -7.41 15.16
N GLN A 257 4.44 -6.63 16.05
CA GLN A 257 4.29 -5.18 16.14
C GLN A 257 5.46 -4.40 15.52
N GLN A 258 6.57 -5.07 15.19
CA GLN A 258 7.79 -4.41 14.71
C GLN A 258 7.58 -3.67 13.39
N SER A 259 6.87 -4.26 12.43
CA SER A 259 6.54 -3.59 11.17
C SER A 259 5.65 -2.35 11.38
N ALA A 260 4.69 -2.41 12.31
CA ALA A 260 3.86 -1.26 12.64
C ALA A 260 4.68 -0.14 13.32
N ALA A 261 5.62 -0.51 14.19
CA ALA A 261 6.52 0.44 14.84
C ALA A 261 7.49 1.11 13.86
N TYR A 262 8.04 0.35 12.90
CA TYR A 262 8.88 0.91 11.84
C TYR A 262 8.07 1.79 10.89
N ALA A 263 6.83 1.40 10.55
CA ALA A 263 5.92 2.24 9.77
C ALA A 263 5.59 3.56 10.49
N GLU A 264 5.42 3.56 11.82
CA GLU A 264 5.27 4.78 12.62
C GLU A 264 6.52 5.67 12.52
N LEU A 265 7.71 5.09 12.64
CA LEU A 265 8.98 5.80 12.49
C LEU A 265 9.09 6.45 11.10
N PHE A 266 8.88 5.66 10.03
CA PHE A 266 8.92 6.15 8.65
C PHE A 266 7.86 7.23 8.41
N SER A 267 6.64 7.06 8.93
CA SER A 267 5.59 8.06 8.77
C SER A 267 5.92 9.39 9.45
N LYS A 268 6.65 9.37 10.57
CA LYS A 268 7.03 10.58 11.33
C LYS A 268 8.29 11.26 10.78
N TYR A 269 9.26 10.48 10.29
CA TYR A 269 10.62 10.96 10.01
C TYR A 269 11.14 10.65 8.59
N GLY A 270 10.44 9.82 7.81
CA GLY A 270 10.87 9.30 6.50
C GLY A 270 10.88 10.30 5.35
N SER A 271 10.25 11.47 5.52
CA SER A 271 10.28 12.55 4.53
C SER A 271 11.55 13.41 4.60
N ASP A 272 12.39 13.23 5.62
CA ASP A 272 13.64 13.97 5.75
C ASP A 272 14.64 13.53 4.66
N PRO A 273 15.28 14.46 3.93
CA PRO A 273 16.27 14.11 2.90
C PRO A 273 17.41 13.21 3.39
N ARG A 274 17.74 13.28 4.69
CA ARG A 274 18.77 12.43 5.31
C ARG A 274 18.37 10.97 5.43
N TRP A 275 17.10 10.62 5.22
CA TRP A 275 16.67 9.23 5.13
C TRP A 275 17.31 8.51 3.94
N GLN A 276 17.61 9.24 2.87
CA GLN A 276 18.37 8.71 1.75
C GLN A 276 19.86 8.58 2.15
N PRO A 277 20.59 7.55 1.67
CA PRO A 277 20.24 6.64 0.57
C PRO A 277 19.66 5.29 1.02
N ASP A 278 18.89 5.23 2.12
CA ASP A 278 18.39 3.94 2.64
C ASP A 278 17.66 3.13 1.56
N ASN A 279 18.04 1.86 1.47
CA ASN A 279 17.51 0.87 0.55
C ASN A 279 16.84 -0.30 1.29
N GLY A 280 16.33 -0.04 2.50
CA GLY A 280 15.73 -1.04 3.40
C GLY A 280 16.69 -1.55 4.48
N SER A 281 17.89 -0.96 4.59
CA SER A 281 18.86 -1.33 5.64
C SER A 281 18.36 -0.87 7.01
N MET A 282 17.78 0.33 7.11
CA MET A 282 17.31 0.86 8.38
C MET A 282 16.17 0.03 8.99
N GLU A 283 15.31 -0.60 8.20
CA GLU A 283 14.31 -1.55 8.71
C GLU A 283 14.97 -2.77 9.37
N ARG A 284 16.01 -3.33 8.75
CA ARG A 284 16.76 -4.47 9.32
C ARG A 284 17.48 -4.08 10.59
N GLN A 285 18.11 -2.91 10.61
CA GLN A 285 18.75 -2.35 11.81
C GLN A 285 17.73 -2.17 12.94
N PHE A 286 16.57 -1.56 12.65
CA PHE A 286 15.50 -1.33 13.63
C PHE A 286 14.99 -2.64 14.26
N THR A 287 14.67 -3.63 13.42
CA THR A 287 14.22 -4.95 13.89
C THR A 287 15.33 -5.68 14.65
N CYS A 288 16.59 -5.56 14.22
CA CYS A 288 17.70 -6.12 14.97
C CYS A 288 17.83 -5.47 16.36
N HIS A 289 17.70 -4.14 16.48
CA HIS A 289 17.72 -3.48 17.80
C HIS A 289 16.63 -4.02 18.74
N MET A 290 15.50 -4.45 18.21
CA MET A 290 14.45 -5.10 19.00
C MET A 290 14.84 -6.49 19.49
N GLU A 291 15.57 -7.27 18.71
CA GLU A 291 15.77 -8.71 18.93
C GLU A 291 17.15 -9.07 19.48
N TRP A 292 18.16 -8.25 19.19
CA TRP A 292 19.55 -8.57 19.49
C TRP A 292 19.88 -8.44 20.98
N SER A 293 20.75 -9.33 21.42
CA SER A 293 21.39 -9.26 22.73
C SER A 293 22.86 -9.59 22.61
N GLY A 294 23.70 -8.87 23.35
CA GLY A 294 25.14 -9.12 23.46
C GLY A 294 25.56 -9.38 24.89
N ASP A 295 26.87 -9.43 25.09
CA ASP A 295 27.51 -9.53 26.39
C ASP A 295 28.50 -8.38 26.56
N ASP A 296 28.52 -7.79 27.76
CA ASP A 296 29.53 -6.83 28.19
C ASP A 296 30.00 -7.25 29.58
N ASN A 297 31.24 -7.75 29.65
CA ASN A 297 31.87 -8.24 30.88
C ASN A 297 31.01 -9.26 31.66
N GLY A 298 30.38 -10.20 30.95
CA GLY A 298 29.53 -11.24 31.54
C GLY A 298 28.11 -10.78 31.86
N LYS A 299 27.76 -9.53 31.55
CA LYS A 299 26.40 -9.00 31.66
C LYS A 299 25.73 -9.00 30.29
N LYS A 300 24.63 -9.74 30.18
CA LYS A 300 23.79 -9.72 28.98
C LYS A 300 23.17 -8.34 28.79
N ILE A 301 23.39 -7.75 27.62
CA ILE A 301 22.82 -6.47 27.21
C ILE A 301 21.80 -6.72 26.11
N TYR A 302 20.60 -6.16 26.25
CA TYR A 302 19.60 -6.15 25.19
C TYR A 302 19.57 -4.78 24.51
N THR A 303 19.64 -4.72 23.19
CA THR A 303 19.58 -3.44 22.45
C THR A 303 18.26 -2.73 22.67
N ARG A 304 17.15 -3.46 22.86
CA ARG A 304 15.83 -2.88 23.15
C ARG A 304 15.78 -2.05 24.44
N ASP A 305 16.70 -2.30 25.38
CA ASP A 305 16.78 -1.59 26.66
C ASP A 305 17.66 -0.33 26.58
N LYS A 306 18.42 -0.14 25.50
CA LYS A 306 19.26 1.05 25.29
C LYS A 306 18.39 2.30 25.15
N PRO A 307 18.76 3.45 25.76
CA PRO A 307 17.95 4.66 25.71
C PRO A 307 17.65 5.09 24.27
N THR A 308 18.63 4.95 23.38
CA THR A 308 18.48 5.24 21.95
C THR A 308 18.96 4.08 21.06
N TRP A 309 18.35 3.96 19.88
CA TRP A 309 18.79 3.10 18.78
C TRP A 309 19.29 3.98 17.64
N ASN A 310 20.40 3.59 17.03
CA ASN A 310 21.00 4.34 15.93
C ASN A 310 20.72 3.55 14.64
N LEU A 311 20.11 4.21 13.66
CA LEU A 311 19.95 3.66 12.32
C LEU A 311 20.70 4.54 11.32
N GLU A 312 21.55 3.92 10.50
CA GLU A 312 22.30 4.63 9.46
C GLU A 312 21.78 4.26 8.07
N PRO A 313 21.33 5.22 7.26
CA PRO A 313 20.78 5.00 5.92
C PRO A 313 21.86 4.59 4.89
N SER A 314 23.13 4.87 5.17
CA SER A 314 24.25 4.52 4.29
C SER A 314 24.74 3.08 4.45
N ARG A 315 24.20 2.32 5.42
CA ARG A 315 24.59 0.92 5.59
C ARG A 315 24.01 0.04 4.48
N PRO A 316 24.74 -0.99 4.02
CA PRO A 316 24.19 -1.94 3.05
C PRO A 316 23.06 -2.77 3.67
N VAL A 317 22.20 -3.33 2.83
CA VAL A 317 21.29 -4.42 3.22
C VAL A 317 22.09 -5.71 3.28
N ALA A 318 22.13 -6.36 4.44
CA ALA A 318 22.79 -7.65 4.66
C ALA A 318 21.78 -8.68 5.19
N SER A 319 22.03 -9.98 5.02
CA SER A 319 21.15 -11.05 5.53
C SER A 319 20.84 -10.91 7.03
N TRP A 320 19.78 -11.55 7.53
CA TRP A 320 19.49 -11.50 8.96
C TRP A 320 20.66 -12.01 9.79
N ASP A 321 21.24 -13.16 9.42
CA ASP A 321 22.38 -13.75 10.12
C ASP A 321 23.57 -12.79 10.19
N GLU A 322 23.88 -12.09 9.09
CA GLU A 322 24.94 -11.07 9.07
C GLU A 322 24.59 -9.86 9.94
N THR A 323 23.35 -9.37 9.85
CA THR A 323 22.87 -8.22 10.63
C THR A 323 22.97 -8.49 12.14
N PHE A 324 22.54 -9.67 12.59
CA PHE A 324 22.65 -10.08 13.99
C PHE A 324 24.11 -10.34 14.40
N LYS A 325 24.92 -10.97 13.55
CA LYS A 325 26.35 -11.22 13.82
C LYS A 325 27.13 -9.92 13.99
N GLN A 326 26.76 -8.87 13.26
CA GLN A 326 27.41 -7.55 13.32
C GLN A 326 26.77 -6.60 14.33
N GLY A 327 25.91 -7.09 15.24
CA GLY A 327 25.36 -6.27 16.31
C GLY A 327 24.44 -5.15 15.82
N CYS A 328 23.64 -5.44 14.80
CA CYS A 328 22.68 -4.53 14.17
C CYS A 328 23.27 -3.42 13.31
N ASN A 329 24.58 -3.47 13.02
CA ASN A 329 25.28 -2.47 12.23
C ASN A 329 25.92 -3.14 11.00
N PRO A 330 25.16 -3.53 9.96
CA PRO A 330 25.74 -4.12 8.76
C PRO A 330 26.74 -3.17 8.10
N TYR A 331 27.87 -3.68 7.62
CA TYR A 331 28.91 -2.92 6.91
C TYR A 331 29.56 -3.70 5.77
#